data_AF-A0A6D1A6B5-F1
#
_entry.id   AF-A0A6D1A6B5-F1
#
_cell.length_a   1.000
_cell.length_b   1.000
_cell.length_c   1.000
_cell.angle_alpha   90.00
_cell.angle_beta   90.00
_cell.angle_gamma   90.00
#
_symmetry.space_group_name_H-M   'P 1'
#
loop_
_entity.id
_entity.type
_entity.pdbx_description
1 polymer ?
#
loop_
_entity_poly.entity_id
_entity_poly.type
_entity_poly.pdbx_seq_one_letter_code
_entity_poly.pdbx_strand_id
1 'polypeptide(L)' 'MKVILIKDCKDGKANTIIEVSDGYGSNFLINKGFALPYNEKTKKQLEKRLSDLTANEMEMRQSALE' A
#
# COMPACT_ATOMS: atom_id res chain seq x y z
N MET A 1 8.96 -10.56 -8.55
CA MET A 1 9.13 -9.31 -7.75
C MET A 1 8.09 -9.13 -6.66
N LYS A 2 8.46 -8.44 -5.57
CA LYS A 2 7.51 -8.01 -4.53
C LYS A 2 6.97 -6.63 -4.85
N VAL A 3 5.67 -6.44 -4.69
CA VAL A 3 5.00 -5.15 -4.91
C VAL A 3 4.03 -4.87 -3.77
N ILE A 4 3.84 -3.60 -3.46
CA ILE A 4 2.88 -3.11 -2.48
C ILE A 4 1.66 -2.61 -3.24
N LEU A 5 0.51 -3.24 -3.06
CA LEU A 5 -0.76 -2.79 -3.62
C LEU A 5 -1.13 -1.45 -2.98
N ILE A 6 -1.45 -0.45 -3.80
CA ILE A 6 -1.97 0.85 -3.36
C ILE A 6 -3.50 0.85 -3.36
N LYS A 7 -4.10 -0.05 -4.16
CA LYS A 7 -5.54 -0.16 -4.35
C LYS A 7 -5.98 -1.61 -4.21
N ASP A 8 -7.22 -1.81 -3.79
CA ASP A 8 -7.89 -3.10 -3.85
C ASP A 8 -7.92 -3.63 -5.29
N CYS A 9 -7.56 -4.91 -5.43
CA CYS A 9 -7.56 -5.62 -6.69
C CYS A 9 -7.93 -7.09 -6.43
N LYS A 10 -8.10 -7.88 -7.49
CA LYS A 10 -8.35 -9.32 -7.38
C LYS A 10 -7.24 -10.05 -6.60
N ASP A 11 -6.02 -9.56 -6.71
CA ASP A 11 -4.83 -10.15 -6.08
C ASP A 11 -4.67 -9.77 -4.58
N GLY A 12 -5.45 -8.81 -4.05
CA GLY A 12 -5.36 -8.42 -2.65
C GLY A 12 -5.97 -7.06 -2.30
N LYS A 13 -5.89 -6.69 -1.02
CA LYS A 13 -6.36 -5.38 -0.52
C LYS A 13 -5.28 -4.31 -0.67
N ALA A 14 -5.71 -3.05 -0.71
CA ALA A 14 -4.83 -1.90 -0.61
C ALA A 14 -3.90 -2.01 0.63
N ASN A 15 -2.65 -1.58 0.48
CA ASN A 15 -1.54 -1.67 1.43
C ASN A 15 -1.02 -3.09 1.74
N THR A 16 -1.36 -4.08 0.91
CA THR A 16 -0.83 -5.45 1.05
C THR A 16 0.42 -5.64 0.20
N ILE A 17 1.40 -6.39 0.72
CA ILE A 17 2.59 -6.80 -0.04
C ILE A 17 2.28 -8.16 -0.67
N ILE A 18 2.35 -8.24 -1.99
CA ILE A 18 2.19 -9.48 -2.74
C ILE A 18 3.43 -9.78 -3.59
N GLU A 19 3.68 -11.05 -3.83
CA GLU A 19 4.73 -11.50 -4.73
C GLU A 19 4.12 -11.86 -6.08
N VAL A 20 4.61 -11.23 -7.14
CA VAL A 20 4.09 -11.37 -8.51
C VAL A 20 5.24 -11.57 -9.49
N SER A 21 4.92 -12.03 -10.69
CA SER A 21 5.87 -12.07 -11.79
C SER A 21 6.36 -10.66 -12.17
N ASP A 22 7.65 -10.54 -12.48
CA ASP A 22 8.31 -9.26 -12.80
C ASP A 22 7.65 -8.47 -13.93
N GLY A 23 7.17 -9.18 -14.96
CA GLY A 23 6.40 -8.57 -16.05
C GLY A 23 5.03 -8.06 -15.62
N TYR A 24 4.28 -8.82 -14.82
CA TYR A 24 2.96 -8.40 -14.34
C TYR A 24 3.05 -7.21 -13.37
N GLY A 25 4.01 -7.25 -12.45
CA GLY A 25 4.26 -6.15 -11.52
C GLY A 25 4.65 -4.87 -12.26
N SER A 26 5.64 -4.91 -13.14
CA SER A 26 6.13 -3.71 -13.83
C SER A 26 5.16 -3.18 -14.89
N ASN A 27 4.66 -4.06 -15.77
CA ASN A 27 3.91 -3.64 -16.96
C ASN A 27 2.43 -3.38 -16.69
N PHE A 28 1.85 -4.02 -15.66
CA PHE A 28 0.45 -3.87 -15.30
C PHE A 28 0.28 -3.13 -13.99
N LEU A 29 0.72 -3.71 -12.87
CA LEU A 29 0.39 -3.14 -11.55
C LEU A 29 1.03 -1.77 -11.31
N ILE A 30 2.31 -1.62 -11.60
CA ILE A 30 3.04 -0.35 -11.42
C ILE A 30 2.63 0.66 -12.49
N ASN A 31 2.61 0.24 -13.75
CA ASN A 31 2.27 1.12 -14.87
C ASN A 31 0.83 1.65 -14.82
N LYS A 32 -0.13 0.87 -14.31
CA LYS A 32 -1.52 1.30 -14.10
C LYS A 32 -1.75 1.99 -12.75
N GLY A 33 -0.73 2.08 -11.88
CA GLY A 33 -0.84 2.72 -10.56
C GLY A 33 -1.60 1.90 -9.51
N PHE A 34 -1.74 0.58 -9.71
CA PHE A 34 -2.33 -0.34 -8.73
C PHE A 34 -1.33 -0.78 -7.65
N ALA A 35 -0.03 -0.81 -7.95
CA ALA A 35 1.00 -1.20 -6.99
C ALA A 35 2.29 -0.37 -7.12
N LEU A 36 3.13 -0.42 -6.10
CA LEU A 36 4.49 0.11 -6.12
C LEU A 36 5.52 -1.02 -5.95
N PRO A 37 6.71 -0.93 -6.56
CA PRO A 37 7.76 -1.91 -6.34
C PRO A 37 8.22 -1.89 -4.87
N TYR A 38 8.35 -3.06 -4.26
CA TYR A 38 8.86 -3.17 -2.90
C TYR A 38 10.39 -2.95 -2.90
N ASN A 39 10.82 -1.76 -2.53
CA ASN A 39 12.22 -1.39 -2.37
C ASN A 39 12.40 -0.49 -1.13
N GLU A 40 13.64 -0.27 -0.68
CA GLU A 40 13.93 0.44 0.58
C GLU A 40 13.37 1.86 0.61
N LYS A 41 13.38 2.56 -0.53
CA LYS A 41 12.75 3.88 -0.67
C LYS A 41 11.24 3.83 -0.50
N THR A 42 10.58 2.87 -1.15
CA THR A 42 9.12 2.72 -1.11
C THR A 42 8.66 2.20 0.24
N LYS A 43 9.47 1.38 0.92
CA LYS A 43 9.23 0.97 2.32
C LYS A 43 9.09 2.20 3.22
N LYS A 44 10.02 3.16 3.12
CA LYS A 44 9.99 4.38 3.93
C LYS A 44 8.78 5.28 3.62
N GLN A 45 8.35 5.32 2.36
CA GLN A 45 7.10 5.98 1.95
C GLN A 45 5.85 5.28 2.49
N LEU A 46 5.85 3.95 2.50
CA LEU A 46 4.77 3.13 3.03
C LEU A 46 4.63 3.33 4.54
N GLU A 47 5.74 3.28 5.27
CA GLU A 47 5.75 3.51 6.73
C GLU A 47 5.20 4.88 7.08
N LYS A 48 5.57 5.92 6.31
CA LYS A 48 5.02 7.27 6.51
C LYS A 48 3.49 7.27 6.33
N ARG A 49 3.00 6.72 5.22
CA ARG A 49 1.55 6.63 4.95
C ARG A 49 0.81 5.83 6.02
N LEU A 50 1.40 4.75 6.52
CA LEU A 50 0.81 3.91 7.55
C LEU A 50 0.68 4.66 8.88
N SER A 51 1.70 5.44 9.24
CA SER A 51 1.67 6.33 10.42
C SER A 51 0.59 7.40 10.30
N ASP A 52 0.47 8.06 9.13
CA ASP A 52 -0.59 9.04 8.88
C ASP A 52 -1.99 8.40 8.98
N LEU A 53 -2.19 7.21 8.42
CA LEU A 53 -3.44 6.44 8.53
C LEU A 53 -3.78 6.07 9.98
N THR A 54 -2.76 5.65 10.74
CA THR A 54 -2.94 5.25 12.15
C THR A 54 -3.28 6.44 13.04
N ALA A 55 -2.64 7.59 12.81
CA ALA A 55 -2.96 8.83 13.51
C ALA A 55 -4.41 9.26 13.24
N ASN A 56 -4.84 9.19 11.99
CA ASN A 56 -6.20 9.56 11.62
C ASN A 56 -7.26 8.60 12.18
N GLU A 57 -7.00 7.28 12.20
CA GLU A 57 -7.85 6.29 12.88
C GLU A 57 -7.98 6.55 14.39
N MET A 58 -6.89 6.98 15.03
CA MET A 58 -6.86 7.25 16.46
C MET A 58 -7.66 8.52 16.81
N GLU A 59 -7.51 9.60 16.04
CA GLU A 59 -8.35 10.80 16.17
C GLU A 59 -9.83 10.49 15.96
N MET A 60 -10.16 9.76 14.89
CA MET A 60 -11.55 9.45 14.55
C MET A 60 -12.25 8.59 15.61
N ARG A 61 -11.52 7.69 16.28
CA ARG A 61 -12.04 6.93 17.44
C ARG A 61 -12.21 7.80 18.67
N GLN A 62 -11.29 8.74 18.91
CA GLN A 62 -11.36 9.61 20.07
C GLN A 62 -12.56 10.57 19.97
N SER A 63 -12.85 11.09 18.77
CA SER A 63 -14.04 11.92 18.50
C SER A 63 -15.37 11.16 18.54
N ALA A 64 -15.35 9.82 18.42
CA ALA A 64 -16.58 9.01 18.47
C ALA A 64 -16.91 8.50 19.88
N LEU A 65 -15.96 8.59 20.82
CA LEU A 65 -16.14 8.26 22.23
C LEU A 65 -16.51 9.48 23.10
N GLU A 66 -16.26 10.69 22.63
CA GLU A 66 -16.74 11.96 23.20
C GLU A 66 -18.20 12.24 22.81
#